data_AF-A0A2Z3GXC9-F1
#
_entry.id   AF-A0A2Z3GXC9-F1
#
_cell.length_a   1.000
_cell.length_b   1.000
_cell.length_c   1.000
_cell.angle_alpha   90.00
_cell.angle_beta   90.00
_cell.angle_gamma   90.00
#
_symmetry.space_group_name_H-M   'P 1'
#
loop_
_entity.id
_entity.type
_entity.pdbx_description
1 polymer ?
#
loop_
_entity_poly.entity_id
_entity_poly.type
_entity_poly.pdbx_seq_one_letter_code
_entity_poly.pdbx_strand_id
1 'polypeptide(L)'
;MTRPARELRRNRPALFLSRAPRTARPTANRGVTSLVTTGSNQRSSFTTGQHKMAGLGEKTKSVLESLLDESARIDDTFHPLAKLSDEDWAAMATALDHPWTDENAASLLSKLIEQLSNGPQSPIDCNFIVKFIRAHQNDPDAVIDCINLIPPEGFTIISAMSRTGSQKRVYHAKWKQAQREVVLKRLLGNRTQQELILDRELQSHPLAMRHPNIIATHPLQNVKGDKFLVEEKLPFALNDAWRANGTHEAANLLYDIAQAIAYLHGELALVHGDIKPDNIGQKDGSYILLDFGICRTSCDFTHELSVTGSLRTRAPELFEDGPYPSEPRKFDVWALGATVYKAVTGSFLFIDDNERVPRTSTPAERKAFEGKIRDRMRTQWEQRVRLDSVPDPLRAVLARALVAAPERRATAKELVHLCGQKLGAFLSGIGSGSVAIETELEQLLQHLPRTNAVLRMPAASKQRLRERLRQLRTFSRAARGRESEIDALIELLG
;
A
#
# COMPACT_ATOMS: atom_id res chain seq x y z
N MET A 1 -26.46 55.19 11.31
CA MET A 1 -26.27 55.90 12.60
C MET A 1 -24.82 55.71 13.07
N THR A 2 -24.01 56.76 12.90
CA THR A 2 -22.94 57.27 13.80
C THR A 2 -22.20 56.34 14.79
N ARG A 3 -20.90 56.07 14.48
CA ARG A 3 -19.61 56.22 15.25
C ARG A 3 -19.61 56.29 16.82
N PRO A 4 -18.43 56.18 17.52
CA PRO A 4 -17.16 55.45 17.29
C PRO A 4 -16.43 54.89 18.57
N ALA A 5 -15.31 54.18 18.35
CA ALA A 5 -14.01 54.08 19.07
C ALA A 5 -13.87 54.22 20.61
N ARG A 6 -13.05 53.33 21.21
CA ARG A 6 -12.16 53.66 22.35
C ARG A 6 -10.90 52.79 22.41
N GLU A 7 -9.75 53.46 22.38
CA GLU A 7 -8.41 52.95 22.70
C GLU A 7 -8.28 52.64 24.21
N LEU A 8 -7.41 51.70 24.58
CA LEU A 8 -6.77 51.68 25.89
C LEU A 8 -5.29 51.26 25.79
N ARG A 9 -4.47 52.08 26.44
CA ARG A 9 -3.00 52.16 26.43
C ARG A 9 -2.34 51.16 27.40
N ARG A 10 -1.09 50.83 27.06
CA ARG A 10 0.15 50.73 27.89
C ARG A 10 0.09 49.99 29.24
N ASN A 11 1.02 49.04 29.43
CA ASN A 11 2.13 49.20 30.38
C ASN A 11 3.20 48.10 30.28
N ARG A 12 4.46 48.54 30.13
CA ARG A 12 5.68 47.81 30.53
C ARG A 12 5.91 47.99 32.05
N PRO A 13 6.74 47.15 32.67
CA PRO A 13 7.74 47.69 33.58
C PRO A 13 9.16 47.17 33.30
N ALA A 14 10.12 47.91 33.83
CA ALA A 14 11.55 47.87 33.57
C ALA A 14 12.34 47.25 34.75
N LEU A 15 13.54 46.73 34.39
CA LEU A 15 14.85 46.81 35.06
C LEU A 15 14.95 46.73 36.59
N PHE A 16 15.79 45.79 37.07
CA PHE A 16 16.68 46.03 38.22
C PHE A 16 18.06 45.39 38.03
N LEU A 17 19.09 46.19 38.32
CA LEU A 17 20.53 45.91 38.33
C LEU A 17 20.97 45.30 39.67
N SER A 18 21.99 44.42 39.68
CA SER A 18 22.99 44.35 40.77
C SER A 18 24.22 43.56 40.28
N ARG A 19 25.36 44.23 40.06
CA ARG A 19 26.55 44.35 40.95
C ARG A 19 27.47 43.12 41.00
N ALA A 20 28.69 43.33 40.49
CA ALA A 20 29.89 42.51 40.68
C ALA A 20 30.50 42.69 42.09
N PRO A 21 31.49 41.85 42.45
CA PRO A 21 32.78 42.45 42.82
C PRO A 21 34.02 41.72 42.28
N ARG A 22 35.08 42.53 42.10
CA ARG A 22 36.50 42.18 41.87
C ARG A 22 37.18 41.74 43.16
N THR A 23 38.17 40.85 43.06
CA THR A 23 39.48 40.79 43.77
C THR A 23 40.29 39.66 43.09
N ALA A 24 41.62 39.50 43.10
CA ALA A 24 42.81 40.34 43.15
C ALA A 24 43.99 39.41 42.69
N ARG A 25 44.99 39.95 41.98
CA ARG A 25 46.35 39.35 41.72
C ARG A 25 47.19 39.37 43.03
N PRO A 26 48.45 38.83 43.17
CA PRO A 26 49.55 38.72 42.17
C PRO A 26 50.63 37.60 42.38
N THR A 27 51.73 37.73 41.61
CA THR A 27 53.13 37.24 41.78
C THR A 27 53.56 36.02 40.93
N ALA A 28 54.80 35.85 40.47
CA ALA A 28 55.88 36.73 40.01
C ALA A 28 57.01 35.81 39.46
N ASN A 29 57.43 36.06 38.22
CA ASN A 29 58.81 36.16 37.70
C ASN A 29 59.86 35.00 37.73
N ARG A 30 60.73 35.07 36.69
CA ARG A 30 61.97 34.30 36.34
C ARG A 30 61.72 33.01 35.54
N GLY A 31 62.35 32.71 34.39
CA GLY A 31 63.46 33.30 33.63
C GLY A 31 64.29 32.17 33.02
N VAL A 32 64.63 32.26 31.71
CA VAL A 32 65.66 31.48 30.98
C VAL A 32 65.23 30.00 30.71
N THR A 33 65.21 29.43 29.50
CA THR A 33 66.29 29.28 28.50
C THR A 33 65.67 28.71 27.21
N SER A 34 66.24 29.07 26.06
CA SER A 34 66.03 28.41 24.77
C SER A 34 66.43 26.93 24.83
N LEU A 35 65.56 26.04 24.36
CA LEU A 35 65.95 24.70 23.91
C LEU A 35 65.10 24.34 22.70
N VAL A 36 65.78 24.30 21.57
CA VAL A 36 65.33 23.69 20.33
C VAL A 36 65.06 22.21 20.61
N THR A 37 63.81 21.81 20.57
CA THR A 37 63.42 20.40 20.44
C THR A 37 62.48 20.28 19.27
N THR A 38 62.99 19.66 18.21
CA THR A 38 62.27 19.11 17.07
C THR A 38 61.18 18.17 17.56
N GLY A 39 59.99 18.72 17.78
CA GLY A 39 58.78 17.96 18.04
C GLY A 39 58.16 17.57 16.70
N SER A 40 58.32 16.31 16.33
CA SER A 40 57.56 15.63 15.29
C SER A 40 56.07 16.00 15.38
N ASN A 41 55.55 16.67 14.37
CA ASN A 41 54.11 16.73 14.10
C ASN A 41 53.62 15.28 14.02
N GLN A 42 52.96 14.81 15.08
CA GLN A 42 52.17 13.59 15.02
C GLN A 42 51.05 13.82 14.01
N ARG A 43 51.29 13.40 12.77
CA ARG A 43 50.25 12.99 11.82
C ARG A 43 49.61 11.70 12.37
N SER A 44 48.86 11.79 13.47
CA SER A 44 48.16 10.64 14.07
C SER A 44 46.65 10.60 13.77
N SER A 45 46.16 11.40 12.81
CA SER A 45 44.73 11.40 12.43
C SER A 45 44.42 10.72 11.08
N PHE A 46 45.42 10.31 10.30
CA PHE A 46 45.20 9.82 8.92
C PHE A 46 45.17 8.30 8.75
N THR A 47 45.70 7.53 9.71
CA THR A 47 45.83 6.07 9.59
C THR A 47 44.65 5.27 10.15
N THR A 48 43.73 5.90 10.86
CA THR A 48 42.56 5.24 11.46
C THR A 48 41.39 5.04 10.50
N GLY A 49 41.38 5.68 9.32
CA GLY A 49 40.31 5.55 8.32
C GLY A 49 40.35 4.26 7.48
N GLN A 50 41.55 3.77 7.13
CA GLN A 50 41.73 2.61 6.25
C GLN A 50 41.25 1.28 6.87
N HIS A 51 41.17 1.20 8.21
CA HIS A 51 40.64 0.03 8.91
C HIS A 51 39.11 0.03 9.08
N LYS A 52 38.39 1.10 8.71
CA LYS A 52 36.98 1.31 9.11
C LYS A 52 35.93 0.52 8.32
N MET A 53 36.31 -0.26 7.29
CA MET A 53 35.35 -0.72 6.28
C MET A 53 35.80 -2.02 5.56
N ALA A 54 36.35 -3.00 6.29
CA ALA A 54 36.66 -4.30 5.68
C ALA A 54 35.35 -4.97 5.19
N GLY A 55 35.28 -5.32 3.90
CA GLY A 55 34.08 -5.90 3.26
C GLY A 55 33.43 -5.02 2.18
N LEU A 56 33.55 -3.69 2.26
CA LEU A 56 32.94 -2.78 1.28
C LEU A 56 33.68 -2.77 -0.06
N GLY A 57 32.91 -2.60 -1.15
CA GLY A 57 33.43 -2.47 -2.51
C GLY A 57 34.17 -1.15 -2.78
N GLU A 58 34.86 -1.08 -3.91
CA GLU A 58 35.76 0.02 -4.25
C GLU A 58 35.04 1.36 -4.42
N LYS A 59 33.84 1.38 -5.01
CA LYS A 59 33.06 2.62 -5.19
C LYS A 59 32.60 3.17 -3.85
N THR A 60 32.11 2.31 -2.97
CA THR A 60 31.68 2.69 -1.62
C THR A 60 32.85 3.26 -0.83
N LYS A 61 34.02 2.62 -0.90
CA LYS A 61 35.27 3.13 -0.30
C LYS A 61 35.67 4.49 -0.86
N SER A 62 35.64 4.66 -2.18
CA SER A 62 36.00 5.93 -2.83
C SER A 62 35.10 7.10 -2.39
N VAL A 63 33.78 6.87 -2.27
CA VAL A 63 32.85 7.89 -1.74
C VAL A 63 33.25 8.28 -0.31
N LEU A 64 33.60 7.32 0.53
CA LEU A 64 34.00 7.56 1.92
C LEU A 64 35.35 8.26 2.05
N GLU A 65 36.34 7.86 1.26
CA GLU A 65 37.67 8.48 1.23
C GLU A 65 37.59 9.95 0.79
N SER A 66 36.79 10.25 -0.24
CA SER A 66 36.54 11.62 -0.68
C SER A 66 36.01 12.51 0.46
N LEU A 67 35.21 11.96 1.37
CA LEU A 67 34.65 12.71 2.50
C LEU A 67 35.63 12.89 3.63
N LEU A 68 36.42 11.85 3.93
CA LEU A 68 37.45 11.92 4.95
C LEU A 68 38.49 12.98 4.55
N ASP A 69 38.87 12.99 3.27
CA ASP A 69 39.76 14.01 2.71
C ASP A 69 39.14 15.41 2.73
N GLU A 70 37.85 15.55 2.43
CA GLU A 70 37.14 16.84 2.50
C GLU A 70 37.01 17.32 3.96
N SER A 71 36.70 16.43 4.90
CA SER A 71 36.66 16.72 6.35
C SER A 71 38.03 17.01 6.96
N ALA A 72 39.11 16.49 6.37
CA ALA A 72 40.48 16.79 6.80
C ALA A 72 40.98 18.14 6.26
N ARG A 73 40.38 18.63 5.16
CA ARG A 73 40.69 19.94 4.56
C ARG A 73 39.94 21.08 5.22
N ILE A 74 38.74 20.82 5.73
CA ILE A 74 37.93 21.78 6.46
C ILE A 74 38.18 21.51 7.95
N ASP A 75 38.89 22.38 8.65
CA ASP A 75 39.18 22.29 10.11
C ASP A 75 37.91 22.51 10.94
N ASP A 76 36.85 21.77 10.63
CA ASP A 76 35.50 22.02 11.08
C ASP A 76 34.99 20.77 11.79
N THR A 77 35.25 20.76 13.10
CA THR A 77 34.66 19.88 14.14
C THR A 77 33.12 19.78 14.11
N PHE A 78 32.49 20.44 13.13
CA PHE A 78 31.07 20.55 12.92
C PHE A 78 30.52 19.61 11.83
N HIS A 79 31.36 18.93 11.03
CA HIS A 79 30.86 17.98 10.03
C HIS A 79 30.14 16.79 10.72
N PRO A 80 28.84 16.53 10.43
CA PRO A 80 28.06 15.51 11.15
C PRO A 80 28.65 14.10 11.11
N LEU A 81 29.27 13.71 9.99
CA LEU A 81 29.92 12.38 9.85
C LEU A 81 31.22 12.24 10.66
N ALA A 82 31.91 13.33 10.99
CA ALA A 82 33.10 13.30 11.83
C ALA A 82 32.77 12.99 13.30
N LYS A 83 31.48 13.08 13.68
CA LYS A 83 30.98 12.76 15.02
C LYS A 83 30.59 11.28 15.20
N LEU A 84 30.67 10.48 14.15
CA LEU A 84 30.38 9.05 14.21
C LEU A 84 31.54 8.27 14.84
N SER A 85 31.22 7.38 15.78
CA SER A 85 32.19 6.51 16.42
C SER A 85 32.67 5.39 15.49
N ASP A 86 33.74 4.70 15.88
CA ASP A 86 34.22 3.54 15.12
C ASP A 86 33.19 2.39 15.13
N GLU A 87 32.41 2.26 16.21
CA GLU A 87 31.31 1.30 16.30
C GLU A 87 30.17 1.62 15.32
N ASP A 88 29.84 2.91 15.14
CA ASP A 88 28.82 3.35 14.19
C ASP A 88 29.20 3.00 12.75
N TRP A 89 30.45 3.27 12.38
CA TRP A 89 30.98 2.94 11.05
C TRP A 89 30.99 1.44 10.81
N ALA A 90 31.43 0.64 11.79
CA ALA A 90 31.41 -0.81 11.69
C ALA A 90 29.97 -1.36 11.53
N ALA A 91 29.01 -0.80 12.25
CA ALA A 91 27.60 -1.19 12.16
C ALA A 91 27.00 -0.87 10.78
N MET A 92 27.32 0.29 10.21
CA MET A 92 26.91 0.67 8.85
C MET A 92 27.57 -0.22 7.80
N ALA A 93 28.88 -0.46 7.90
CA ALA A 93 29.61 -1.33 6.98
C ALA A 93 29.03 -2.76 6.98
N THR A 94 28.77 -3.31 8.17
CA THR A 94 28.13 -4.63 8.33
C THR A 94 26.74 -4.67 7.71
N ALA A 95 25.97 -3.57 7.78
CA ALA A 95 24.64 -3.50 7.18
C ALA A 95 24.68 -3.39 5.63
N LEU A 96 25.81 -2.94 5.08
CA LEU A 96 26.03 -2.76 3.64
C LEU A 96 26.86 -3.89 2.99
N ASP A 97 27.44 -4.80 3.76
CA ASP A 97 28.31 -5.87 3.25
C ASP A 97 27.54 -6.88 2.35
N HIS A 98 26.32 -7.26 2.75
CA HIS A 98 25.44 -8.11 1.95
C HIS A 98 23.97 -7.90 2.37
N PRO A 99 22.98 -7.83 1.44
CA PRO A 99 23.04 -8.10 0.01
C PRO A 99 23.11 -6.83 -0.87
N TRP A 100 23.80 -5.77 -0.42
CA TRP A 100 23.92 -4.54 -1.19
C TRP A 100 24.98 -4.68 -2.28
N THR A 101 24.70 -4.13 -3.47
CA THR A 101 25.74 -3.96 -4.48
C THR A 101 26.59 -2.74 -4.15
N ASP A 102 27.85 -2.75 -4.58
CA ASP A 102 28.76 -1.63 -4.37
C ASP A 102 28.22 -0.32 -4.98
N GLU A 103 27.53 -0.37 -6.13
CA GLU A 103 26.86 0.82 -6.68
C GLU A 103 25.79 1.40 -5.75
N ASN A 104 24.91 0.56 -5.22
CA ASN A 104 23.78 1.02 -4.42
C ASN A 104 24.22 1.45 -3.02
N ALA A 105 25.22 0.78 -2.44
CA ALA A 105 25.82 1.19 -1.18
C ALA A 105 26.50 2.56 -1.32
N ALA A 106 27.31 2.75 -2.37
CA ALA A 106 27.90 4.05 -2.68
C ALA A 106 26.83 5.14 -2.89
N SER A 107 25.77 4.84 -3.66
CA SER A 107 24.66 5.76 -3.91
C SER A 107 23.93 6.18 -2.62
N LEU A 108 23.66 5.22 -1.72
CA LEU A 108 23.05 5.52 -0.42
C LEU A 108 23.93 6.49 0.39
N LEU A 109 25.23 6.17 0.51
CA LEU A 109 26.16 7.00 1.28
C LEU A 109 26.22 8.41 0.70
N SER A 110 26.39 8.56 -0.61
CA SER A 110 26.37 9.86 -1.30
C SER A 110 25.12 10.68 -0.96
N LYS A 111 23.93 10.06 -0.98
CA LYS A 111 22.67 10.74 -0.63
C LYS A 111 22.61 11.12 0.85
N LEU A 112 23.04 10.24 1.76
CA LEU A 112 23.08 10.54 3.20
C LEU A 112 24.00 11.74 3.49
N ILE A 113 25.16 11.80 2.83
CA ILE A 113 26.10 12.90 2.97
C ILE A 113 25.48 14.21 2.51
N GLU A 114 24.95 14.25 1.29
CA GLU A 114 24.34 15.46 0.73
C GLU A 114 23.28 16.04 1.67
N GLN A 115 22.52 15.17 2.33
CA GLN A 115 21.53 15.58 3.32
C GLN A 115 22.13 16.16 4.60
N LEU A 116 23.19 15.53 5.11
CA LEU A 116 23.87 15.97 6.32
C LEU A 116 24.59 17.31 6.10
N SER A 117 25.10 17.56 4.90
CA SER A 117 25.71 18.84 4.52
C SER A 117 24.69 19.98 4.38
N ASN A 118 23.43 19.65 4.07
CA ASN A 118 22.35 20.63 3.83
C ASN A 118 21.36 20.79 5.00
N GLY A 119 21.49 20.00 6.08
CA GLY A 119 20.54 19.91 7.19
C GLY A 119 20.96 20.64 8.47
N PRO A 120 20.02 20.91 9.41
CA PRO A 120 20.38 21.39 10.74
C PRO A 120 21.24 20.36 11.49
N GLN A 121 22.23 20.82 12.27
CA GLN A 121 23.20 20.01 13.01
C GLN A 121 22.60 19.18 14.17
N SER A 122 21.58 18.38 13.90
CA SER A 122 21.09 17.37 14.85
C SER A 122 22.05 16.18 14.89
N PRO A 123 22.19 15.48 16.02
CA PRO A 123 22.99 14.27 16.11
C PRO A 123 22.47 13.22 15.13
N ILE A 124 23.37 12.56 14.41
CA ILE A 124 23.04 11.41 13.57
C ILE A 124 22.75 10.23 14.49
N ASP A 125 21.56 9.65 14.39
CA ASP A 125 21.24 8.38 15.04
C ASP A 125 21.61 7.23 14.10
N CYS A 126 22.82 6.69 14.23
CA CYS A 126 23.29 5.59 13.40
C CYS A 126 22.47 4.30 13.57
N ASN A 127 21.97 4.03 14.77
CA ASN A 127 21.10 2.88 15.01
C ASN A 127 19.80 3.01 14.21
N PHE A 128 19.24 4.22 14.13
CA PHE A 128 18.08 4.50 13.30
C PHE A 128 18.36 4.31 11.80
N ILE A 129 19.51 4.76 11.30
CA ILE A 129 19.91 4.58 9.89
C ILE A 129 20.12 3.10 9.57
N VAL A 130 20.91 2.39 10.38
CA VAL A 130 21.21 0.95 10.21
C VAL A 130 19.93 0.12 10.20
N LYS A 131 18.94 0.47 11.02
CA LYS A 131 17.62 -0.16 10.99
C LYS A 131 16.98 -0.11 9.60
N PHE A 132 17.02 1.04 8.91
CA PHE A 132 16.43 1.16 7.57
C PHE A 132 17.28 0.53 6.48
N ILE A 133 18.62 0.58 6.58
CA ILE A 133 19.51 -0.15 5.67
C ILE A 133 19.17 -1.64 5.66
N ARG A 134 18.95 -2.21 6.85
CA ARG A 134 18.54 -3.62 6.99
C ARG A 134 17.13 -3.89 6.50
N ALA A 135 16.19 -2.94 6.67
CA ALA A 135 14.81 -3.07 6.21
C ALA A 135 14.66 -2.93 4.68
N HIS A 136 15.59 -2.24 4.02
CA HIS A 136 15.55 -1.91 2.58
C HIS A 136 16.82 -2.34 1.87
N GLN A 137 16.99 -3.65 1.75
CA GLN A 137 18.14 -4.24 1.10
C GLN A 137 18.27 -3.79 -0.36
N ASN A 138 19.44 -3.24 -0.71
CA ASN A 138 19.80 -2.81 -2.06
C ASN A 138 18.84 -1.76 -2.67
N ASP A 139 18.19 -0.94 -1.83
CA ASP A 139 17.26 0.12 -2.24
C ASP A 139 17.61 1.46 -1.54
N PRO A 140 18.55 2.24 -2.10
CA PRO A 140 19.01 3.48 -1.47
C PRO A 140 17.89 4.52 -1.32
N ASP A 141 16.95 4.59 -2.27
CA ASP A 141 15.86 5.56 -2.25
C ASP A 141 14.88 5.28 -1.11
N ALA A 142 14.51 4.02 -0.88
CA ALA A 142 13.61 3.66 0.22
C ALA A 142 14.19 3.99 1.61
N VAL A 143 15.51 3.82 1.79
CA VAL A 143 16.21 4.19 3.04
C VAL A 143 16.13 5.70 3.27
N ILE A 144 16.52 6.49 2.26
CA ILE A 144 16.49 7.96 2.32
C ILE A 144 15.07 8.48 2.57
N ASP A 145 14.08 7.85 1.94
CA ASP A 145 12.67 8.21 2.10
C ASP A 145 12.14 7.97 3.51
N CYS A 146 12.65 6.95 4.22
CA CYS A 146 12.31 6.70 5.61
C CYS A 146 12.99 7.70 6.56
N ILE A 147 14.26 8.00 6.31
CA ILE A 147 15.06 8.90 7.16
C ILE A 147 14.52 10.33 7.09
N ASN A 148 14.12 10.79 5.91
CA ASN A 148 13.58 12.14 5.71
C ASN A 148 12.18 12.36 6.27
N LEU A 149 11.47 11.28 6.55
CA LEU A 149 10.07 11.38 6.91
C LEU A 149 9.93 11.82 8.36
N ILE A 150 9.24 12.94 8.56
CA ILE A 150 8.69 13.27 9.88
C ILE A 150 7.27 12.70 9.92
N PRO A 151 7.01 11.60 10.65
CA PRO A 151 5.68 11.03 10.74
C PRO A 151 4.76 11.91 11.62
N PRO A 152 3.43 11.69 11.57
CA PRO A 152 2.52 12.28 12.56
C PRO A 152 2.90 11.90 14.00
N GLU A 153 2.48 12.71 14.97
CA GLU A 153 2.77 12.47 16.37
C GLU A 153 2.24 11.10 16.84
N GLY A 154 3.04 10.36 17.60
CA GLY A 154 2.67 9.03 18.08
C GLY A 154 2.97 7.88 17.10
N PHE A 155 3.48 8.17 15.90
CA PHE A 155 3.84 7.14 14.91
C PHE A 155 5.35 6.94 14.80
N THR A 156 5.77 5.74 14.45
CA THR A 156 7.18 5.41 14.16
C THR A 156 7.27 4.56 12.92
N ILE A 157 8.09 4.98 11.96
CA ILE A 157 8.27 4.26 10.70
C ILE A 157 9.08 3.00 10.92
N ILE A 158 8.61 1.90 10.33
CA ILE A 158 9.27 0.61 10.30
C ILE A 158 9.96 0.44 8.95
N SER A 159 9.25 0.68 7.85
CA SER A 159 9.77 0.55 6.49
C SER A 159 8.90 1.32 5.48
N ALA A 160 9.46 1.66 4.32
CA ALA A 160 8.70 2.04 3.13
C ALA A 160 8.09 0.80 2.45
N MET A 161 6.95 0.95 1.78
CA MET A 161 6.27 -0.13 1.06
C MET A 161 6.08 0.16 -0.42
N SER A 162 6.08 1.44 -0.83
CA SER A 162 5.94 1.85 -2.23
C SER A 162 7.29 2.25 -2.84
N ARG A 163 7.48 1.92 -4.12
CA ARG A 163 8.58 2.44 -4.94
C ARG A 163 8.23 3.79 -5.58
N THR A 164 9.26 4.52 -6.04
CA THR A 164 9.20 5.86 -6.65
C THR A 164 8.19 5.95 -7.81
N GLY A 165 7.37 7.02 -7.86
CA GLY A 165 6.50 7.34 -9.01
C GLY A 165 4.99 7.38 -8.76
N SER A 166 4.50 7.03 -7.58
CA SER A 166 3.09 7.20 -7.17
C SER A 166 2.80 8.62 -6.65
N GLN A 167 1.54 9.05 -6.69
CA GLN A 167 1.08 10.31 -6.06
C GLN A 167 1.26 10.33 -4.53
N LYS A 168 1.62 9.18 -3.95
CA LYS A 168 1.73 8.94 -2.51
C LYS A 168 2.91 8.05 -2.21
N ARG A 169 3.49 8.19 -1.02
CA ARG A 169 4.43 7.21 -0.46
C ARG A 169 3.77 6.44 0.66
N VAL A 170 3.89 5.12 0.61
CA VAL A 170 3.26 4.19 1.53
C VAL A 170 4.33 3.66 2.49
N TYR A 171 4.05 3.71 3.79
CA TYR A 171 4.96 3.33 4.86
C TYR A 171 4.27 2.35 5.81
N HIS A 172 5.01 1.34 6.25
CA HIS A 172 4.66 0.51 7.38
C HIS A 172 5.11 1.21 8.66
N ALA A 173 4.21 1.40 9.62
CA ALA A 173 4.50 2.13 10.85
C ALA A 173 3.86 1.50 12.08
N LYS A 174 4.39 1.82 13.26
CA LYS A 174 3.79 1.50 14.56
C LYS A 174 3.07 2.73 15.11
N TRP A 175 1.80 2.59 15.47
CA TRP A 175 1.07 3.58 16.24
C TRP A 175 1.25 3.29 17.74
N LYS A 176 2.02 4.14 18.44
CA LYS A 176 2.46 3.90 19.82
C LYS A 176 1.30 3.82 20.80
N GLN A 177 0.36 4.75 20.74
CA GLN A 177 -0.76 4.81 21.69
C GLN A 177 -1.69 3.59 21.55
N ALA A 178 -1.94 3.14 20.32
CA ALA A 178 -2.79 1.99 20.04
C ALA A 178 -2.04 0.65 20.07
N GLN A 179 -0.71 0.65 20.27
CA GLN A 179 0.16 -0.53 20.24
C GLN A 179 -0.08 -1.46 19.04
N ARG A 180 -0.35 -0.89 17.86
CA ARG A 180 -0.63 -1.66 16.63
C ARG A 180 0.17 -1.16 15.44
N GLU A 181 0.39 -2.05 14.49
CA GLU A 181 0.96 -1.71 13.19
C GLU A 181 -0.10 -1.14 12.25
N VAL A 182 0.31 -0.20 11.41
CA VAL A 182 -0.55 0.55 10.50
C VAL A 182 0.15 0.81 9.17
N VAL A 183 -0.64 1.17 8.18
CA VAL A 183 -0.16 1.73 6.91
C VAL A 183 -0.32 3.24 6.95
N LEU A 184 0.76 3.97 6.69
CA LEU A 184 0.75 5.42 6.52
C LEU A 184 1.01 5.79 5.06
N LYS A 185 0.07 6.49 4.43
CA LYS A 185 0.23 7.01 3.07
C LYS A 185 0.48 8.51 3.14
N ARG A 186 1.71 8.94 2.89
CA ARG A 186 2.06 10.37 2.73
C ARG A 186 1.65 10.84 1.35
N LEU A 187 0.96 11.96 1.28
CA LEU A 187 0.64 12.60 0.01
C LEU A 187 1.85 13.38 -0.52
N LEU A 188 2.17 13.23 -1.81
CA LEU A 188 3.24 13.97 -2.46
C LEU A 188 2.70 15.19 -3.21
N GLY A 189 3.58 16.14 -3.50
CA GLY A 189 3.23 17.39 -4.19
C GLY A 189 3.22 18.59 -3.25
N ASN A 190 2.95 19.77 -3.82
CA ASN A 190 2.78 21.01 -3.04
C ASN A 190 1.49 20.98 -2.22
N ARG A 191 1.28 21.95 -1.32
CA ARG A 191 0.10 21.99 -0.44
C ARG A 191 -1.23 21.92 -1.19
N THR A 192 -1.36 22.66 -2.29
CA THR A 192 -2.57 22.65 -3.13
C THR A 192 -2.82 21.27 -3.76
N GLN A 193 -1.78 20.60 -4.25
CA GLN A 193 -1.89 19.24 -4.78
C GLN A 193 -2.28 18.24 -3.68
N GLN A 194 -1.68 18.35 -2.49
CA GLN A 194 -2.03 17.50 -1.35
C GLN A 194 -3.48 17.74 -0.90
N GLU A 195 -3.97 18.99 -0.89
CA GLU A 195 -5.35 19.34 -0.57
C GLU A 195 -6.33 18.75 -1.57
N LEU A 196 -6.05 18.83 -2.87
CA LEU A 196 -6.91 18.21 -3.90
C LEU A 196 -6.99 16.69 -3.77
N ILE A 197 -5.86 16.03 -3.48
CA ILE A 197 -5.83 14.58 -3.23
C ILE A 197 -6.61 14.24 -1.97
N LEU A 198 -6.39 15.00 -0.88
CA LEU A 198 -7.16 14.85 0.35
C LEU A 198 -8.64 15.03 0.11
N ASP A 199 -9.09 16.09 -0.54
CA ASP A 199 -10.51 16.34 -0.75
C ASP A 199 -11.15 15.20 -1.53
N ARG A 200 -10.48 14.68 -2.55
CA ARG A 200 -10.96 13.56 -3.36
C ARG A 200 -11.12 12.26 -2.55
N GLU A 201 -10.13 11.91 -1.76
CA GLU A 201 -10.20 10.71 -0.93
C GLU A 201 -11.02 10.90 0.34
N LEU A 202 -11.06 12.12 0.89
CA LEU A 202 -11.86 12.48 2.05
C LEU A 202 -13.36 12.50 1.75
N GLN A 203 -13.75 12.94 0.54
CA GLN A 203 -15.10 12.70 0.00
C GLN A 203 -15.45 11.21 0.01
N SER A 204 -14.44 10.35 -0.11
CA SER A 204 -14.52 8.90 -0.19
C SER A 204 -13.98 8.22 1.08
N HIS A 205 -14.15 8.79 2.29
CA HIS A 205 -13.48 8.31 3.51
C HIS A 205 -14.40 8.19 4.75
N PRO A 206 -13.96 7.44 5.79
CA PRO A 206 -14.77 6.64 6.70
C PRO A 206 -15.56 7.42 7.77
N LEU A 207 -15.51 8.76 7.79
CA LEU A 207 -16.51 9.49 8.57
C LEU A 207 -17.92 9.22 8.03
N ALA A 208 -18.06 8.92 6.73
CA ALA A 208 -19.29 8.43 6.10
C ALA A 208 -19.25 6.94 5.70
N MET A 209 -18.08 6.34 5.49
CA MET A 209 -17.97 4.94 5.01
C MET A 209 -17.69 3.96 6.15
N ARG A 210 -18.74 3.25 6.60
CA ARG A 210 -18.59 2.13 7.53
C ARG A 210 -19.11 0.87 6.85
N HIS A 211 -18.21 0.10 6.26
CA HIS A 211 -18.54 -1.15 5.58
C HIS A 211 -17.46 -2.20 5.87
N PRO A 212 -17.82 -3.47 6.17
CA PRO A 212 -16.87 -4.51 6.53
C PRO A 212 -15.85 -4.82 5.42
N ASN A 213 -16.23 -4.64 4.16
CA ASN A 213 -15.37 -4.89 2.99
C ASN A 213 -14.72 -3.62 2.41
N ILE A 214 -14.63 -2.53 3.17
CA ILE A 214 -13.93 -1.29 2.77
C ILE A 214 -12.95 -0.90 3.86
N ILE A 215 -11.71 -0.59 3.49
CA ILE A 215 -10.70 -0.16 4.45
C ILE A 215 -11.09 1.15 5.13
N ALA A 216 -10.94 1.19 6.46
CA ALA A 216 -11.07 2.43 7.21
C ALA A 216 -9.77 3.24 7.11
N THR A 217 -9.88 4.45 6.58
CA THR A 217 -8.75 5.36 6.37
C THR A 217 -8.94 6.71 7.03
N HIS A 218 -8.04 7.15 7.91
CA HIS A 218 -8.21 8.44 8.62
C HIS A 218 -7.15 9.46 8.17
N PRO A 219 -7.53 10.74 7.95
CA PRO A 219 -6.54 11.78 7.69
C PRO A 219 -5.73 12.10 8.94
N LEU A 220 -4.45 12.35 8.73
CA LEU A 220 -3.51 12.85 9.73
C LEU A 220 -2.65 13.95 9.12
N GLN A 221 -1.99 14.72 9.99
CA GLN A 221 -1.02 15.72 9.60
C GLN A 221 0.17 15.67 10.56
N ASN A 222 1.38 15.87 10.05
CA ASN A 222 2.57 16.02 10.90
C ASN A 222 2.80 17.49 11.30
N VAL A 223 3.82 17.73 12.12
CA VAL A 223 4.22 19.07 12.56
C VAL A 223 4.68 20.00 11.43
N LYS A 224 5.15 19.47 10.30
CA LYS A 224 5.53 20.24 9.09
C LYS A 224 4.32 20.62 8.24
N GLY A 225 3.15 20.07 8.55
CA GLY A 225 1.94 20.24 7.78
C GLY A 225 1.78 19.27 6.62
N ASP A 226 2.68 18.29 6.43
CA ASP A 226 2.51 17.21 5.45
C ASP A 226 1.27 16.39 5.81
N LYS A 227 0.50 16.03 4.79
CA LYS A 227 -0.74 15.27 4.93
C LYS A 227 -0.52 13.77 4.77
N PHE A 228 -1.20 13.02 5.61
CA PHE A 228 -1.12 11.56 5.67
C PHE A 228 -2.52 10.95 5.71
N LEU A 229 -2.60 9.71 5.29
CA LEU A 229 -3.71 8.82 5.56
C LEU A 229 -3.22 7.63 6.38
N VAL A 230 -3.95 7.25 7.42
CA VAL A 230 -3.66 6.06 8.24
C VAL A 230 -4.73 4.99 8.02
N GLU A 231 -4.28 3.77 7.77
CA GLU A 231 -5.10 2.58 7.57
C GLU A 231 -4.64 1.48 8.52
N GLU A 232 -5.55 0.55 8.86
CA GLU A 232 -5.09 -0.68 9.48
C GLU A 232 -4.17 -1.45 8.53
N LYS A 233 -3.14 -2.09 9.09
CA LYS A 233 -2.29 -2.97 8.32
C LYS A 233 -3.00 -4.31 8.15
N LEU A 234 -3.34 -4.65 6.92
CA LEU A 234 -3.92 -5.95 6.60
C LEU A 234 -2.82 -7.02 6.54
N PRO A 235 -3.11 -8.26 6.97
CA PRO A 235 -2.15 -9.37 6.89
C PRO A 235 -1.65 -9.63 5.48
N PHE A 236 -2.55 -9.45 4.49
CA PHE A 236 -2.25 -9.70 3.09
C PHE A 236 -2.94 -8.68 2.19
N ALA A 237 -2.21 -8.23 1.16
CA ALA A 237 -2.76 -7.51 0.01
C ALA A 237 -2.54 -8.38 -1.22
N LEU A 238 -3.55 -8.52 -2.08
CA LEU A 238 -3.42 -9.32 -3.29
C LEU A 238 -2.49 -8.60 -4.28
N ASN A 239 -2.06 -9.31 -5.31
CA ASN A 239 -1.27 -8.76 -6.40
C ASN A 239 -1.61 -9.52 -7.71
N ASP A 240 -1.05 -9.07 -8.83
CA ASP A 240 -1.26 -9.70 -10.15
C ASP A 240 -0.92 -11.22 -10.20
N ALA A 241 -0.08 -11.72 -9.28
CA ALA A 241 0.29 -13.13 -9.18
C ALA A 241 -0.63 -13.96 -8.27
N TRP A 242 -1.47 -13.32 -7.45
CA TRP A 242 -2.40 -14.02 -6.58
C TRP A 242 -3.42 -14.84 -7.38
N ARG A 243 -3.73 -16.04 -6.90
CA ARG A 243 -4.71 -16.96 -7.47
C ARG A 243 -5.64 -17.44 -6.38
N ALA A 244 -6.92 -17.56 -6.71
CA ALA A 244 -7.89 -18.15 -5.80
C ALA A 244 -7.65 -19.65 -5.69
N ASN A 245 -7.58 -20.16 -4.46
CA ASN A 245 -7.52 -21.58 -4.21
C ASN A 245 -8.92 -22.21 -4.29
N GLY A 246 -9.39 -22.41 -5.52
CA GLY A 246 -10.68 -23.00 -5.82
C GLY A 246 -11.86 -22.02 -5.73
N THR A 247 -13.06 -22.57 -5.95
CA THR A 247 -14.31 -21.79 -6.10
C THR A 247 -14.67 -20.99 -4.85
N HIS A 248 -14.37 -21.50 -3.66
CA HIS A 248 -14.71 -20.85 -2.40
C HIS A 248 -14.04 -19.48 -2.26
N GLU A 249 -12.72 -19.38 -2.45
CA GLU A 249 -12.01 -18.10 -2.34
C GLU A 249 -12.46 -17.10 -3.41
N ALA A 250 -12.62 -17.56 -4.65
CA ALA A 250 -13.09 -16.72 -5.75
C ALA A 250 -14.52 -16.20 -5.52
N ALA A 251 -15.42 -17.03 -4.96
CA ALA A 251 -16.78 -16.63 -4.63
C ALA A 251 -16.83 -15.58 -3.52
N ASN A 252 -16.05 -15.78 -2.44
CA ASN A 252 -15.98 -14.81 -1.34
C ASN A 252 -15.35 -13.49 -1.81
N LEU A 253 -14.29 -13.52 -2.62
CA LEU A 253 -13.71 -12.31 -3.21
C LEU A 253 -14.73 -11.56 -4.08
N LEU A 254 -15.45 -12.27 -4.94
CA LEU A 254 -16.48 -11.67 -5.77
C LEU A 254 -17.59 -11.03 -4.93
N TYR A 255 -18.08 -11.74 -3.92
CA TYR A 255 -19.19 -11.30 -3.09
C TYR A 255 -18.83 -10.12 -2.18
N ASP A 256 -17.73 -10.22 -1.45
CA ASP A 256 -17.26 -9.18 -0.53
C ASP A 256 -16.99 -7.87 -1.25
N ILE A 257 -16.31 -7.93 -2.39
CA ILE A 257 -16.00 -6.73 -3.17
C ILE A 257 -17.25 -6.23 -3.90
N ALA A 258 -18.17 -7.10 -4.35
CA ALA A 258 -19.46 -6.64 -4.88
C ALA A 258 -20.29 -5.88 -3.84
N GLN A 259 -20.27 -6.30 -2.56
CA GLN A 259 -20.92 -5.59 -1.46
C GLN A 259 -20.30 -4.20 -1.24
N ALA A 260 -18.97 -4.12 -1.21
CA ALA A 260 -18.26 -2.84 -1.12
C ALA A 260 -18.64 -1.89 -2.26
N ILE A 261 -18.64 -2.38 -3.51
CA ILE A 261 -19.01 -1.57 -4.68
C ILE A 261 -20.48 -1.14 -4.61
N ALA A 262 -21.39 -2.05 -4.21
CA ALA A 262 -22.81 -1.73 -4.10
C ALA A 262 -23.06 -0.61 -3.08
N TYR A 263 -22.33 -0.63 -1.96
CA TYR A 263 -22.35 0.44 -0.96
C TYR A 263 -21.87 1.78 -1.55
N LEU A 264 -20.71 1.80 -2.22
CA LEU A 264 -20.18 3.01 -2.86
C LEU A 264 -21.16 3.61 -3.87
N HIS A 265 -21.73 2.76 -4.73
CA HIS A 265 -22.61 3.17 -5.81
C HIS A 265 -23.98 3.65 -5.32
N GLY A 266 -24.53 2.95 -4.32
CA GLY A 266 -25.87 3.18 -3.81
C GLY A 266 -25.94 4.31 -2.78
N GLU A 267 -25.12 4.21 -1.74
CA GLU A 267 -25.21 5.11 -0.58
C GLU A 267 -24.42 6.40 -0.77
N LEU A 268 -23.35 6.37 -1.57
CA LEU A 268 -22.42 7.49 -1.71
C LEU A 268 -22.37 8.07 -3.12
N ALA A 269 -23.01 7.44 -4.10
CA ALA A 269 -22.93 7.80 -5.52
C ALA A 269 -21.49 7.88 -6.08
N LEU A 270 -20.56 7.18 -5.43
CA LEU A 270 -19.14 7.13 -5.77
C LEU A 270 -18.85 5.95 -6.69
N VAL A 271 -17.81 6.08 -7.50
CA VAL A 271 -17.26 5.03 -8.36
C VAL A 271 -15.77 4.92 -8.06
N HIS A 272 -15.31 3.71 -7.78
CA HIS A 272 -13.96 3.42 -7.34
C HIS A 272 -12.94 3.69 -8.46
N GLY A 273 -13.17 3.11 -9.64
CA GLY A 273 -12.42 3.36 -10.87
C GLY A 273 -11.08 2.63 -11.01
N ASP A 274 -10.54 2.01 -9.96
CA ASP A 274 -9.28 1.23 -10.02
C ASP A 274 -9.36 -0.15 -9.31
N ILE A 275 -10.43 -0.90 -9.55
CA ILE A 275 -10.55 -2.24 -8.96
C ILE A 275 -9.60 -3.20 -9.67
N LYS A 276 -8.67 -3.78 -8.90
CA LYS A 276 -7.63 -4.70 -9.34
C LYS A 276 -7.09 -5.47 -8.13
N PRO A 277 -6.34 -6.57 -8.32
CA PRO A 277 -5.77 -7.33 -7.21
C PRO A 277 -4.99 -6.48 -6.20
N ASP A 278 -4.11 -5.57 -6.65
CA ASP A 278 -3.28 -4.73 -5.76
C ASP A 278 -4.09 -3.82 -4.82
N ASN A 279 -5.36 -3.55 -5.16
CA ASN A 279 -6.27 -2.72 -4.37
C ASN A 279 -7.27 -3.55 -3.57
N ILE A 280 -6.98 -4.84 -3.35
CA ILE A 280 -7.79 -5.73 -2.50
C ILE A 280 -6.89 -6.31 -1.42
N GLY A 281 -7.31 -6.16 -0.17
CA GLY A 281 -6.71 -6.81 0.98
C GLY A 281 -7.49 -8.05 1.42
N GLN A 282 -6.86 -8.88 2.22
CA GLN A 282 -7.50 -10.02 2.87
C GLN A 282 -7.21 -10.00 4.37
N LYS A 283 -8.25 -10.22 5.17
CA LYS A 283 -8.17 -10.33 6.62
C LYS A 283 -9.28 -11.27 7.12
N ASP A 284 -8.90 -12.24 7.94
CA ASP A 284 -9.82 -13.17 8.60
C ASP A 284 -10.80 -13.89 7.65
N GLY A 285 -10.34 -14.18 6.42
CA GLY A 285 -11.15 -14.83 5.37
C GLY A 285 -12.05 -13.90 4.56
N SER A 286 -12.12 -12.61 4.92
CA SER A 286 -12.83 -11.58 4.17
C SER A 286 -11.90 -10.78 3.27
N TYR A 287 -12.46 -10.27 2.17
CA TYR A 287 -11.79 -9.37 1.25
C TYR A 287 -12.21 -7.92 1.48
N ILE A 288 -11.24 -7.02 1.43
CA ILE A 288 -11.39 -5.61 1.78
C ILE A 288 -10.90 -4.76 0.62
N LEU A 289 -11.75 -3.88 0.11
CA LEU A 289 -11.41 -2.92 -0.94
C LEU A 289 -10.52 -1.80 -0.38
N LEU A 290 -9.42 -1.52 -1.07
CA LEU A 290 -8.37 -0.55 -0.71
C LEU A 290 -8.24 0.54 -1.77
N ASP A 291 -7.58 1.63 -1.39
CA ASP A 291 -7.09 2.71 -2.26
C ASP A 291 -8.15 3.45 -3.11
N PHE A 292 -8.63 4.55 -2.52
CA PHE A 292 -9.65 5.41 -3.12
C PHE A 292 -9.04 6.63 -3.84
N GLY A 293 -7.73 6.62 -4.14
CA GLY A 293 -7.01 7.76 -4.72
C GLY A 293 -7.55 8.26 -6.05
N ILE A 294 -8.29 7.43 -6.78
CA ILE A 294 -9.01 7.85 -7.99
C ILE A 294 -10.52 7.71 -7.91
N CYS A 295 -11.07 7.43 -6.72
CA CYS A 295 -12.50 7.44 -6.48
C CYS A 295 -13.07 8.84 -6.76
N ARG A 296 -14.31 8.90 -7.26
CA ARG A 296 -15.00 10.16 -7.58
C ARG A 296 -16.50 9.92 -7.72
N THR A 297 -17.28 10.99 -7.72
CA THR A 297 -18.72 10.90 -7.98
C THR A 297 -18.99 10.49 -9.42
N SER A 298 -20.16 9.90 -9.67
CA SER A 298 -20.56 9.50 -11.01
C SER A 298 -20.66 10.70 -11.99
N CYS A 299 -20.96 11.91 -11.51
CA CYS A 299 -21.08 13.11 -12.35
C CYS A 299 -19.72 13.75 -12.70
N ASP A 300 -18.67 13.50 -11.91
CA ASP A 300 -17.34 14.06 -12.14
C ASP A 300 -16.49 13.22 -13.12
N PHE A 301 -17.06 12.15 -13.66
CA PHE A 301 -16.38 11.26 -14.59
C PHE A 301 -16.38 11.86 -16.01
N THR A 302 -15.27 12.48 -16.39
CA THR A 302 -15.03 13.04 -17.73
C THR A 302 -14.04 12.18 -18.54
N HIS A 303 -14.03 12.37 -19.86
CA HIS A 303 -13.14 11.64 -20.78
C HIS A 303 -11.65 11.84 -20.43
N GLU A 304 -11.24 13.06 -20.08
CA GLU A 304 -9.85 13.39 -19.68
C GLU A 304 -9.46 12.73 -18.35
N LEU A 305 -10.37 12.70 -17.38
CA LEU A 305 -10.16 12.07 -16.07
C LEU A 305 -10.18 10.55 -16.13
N SER A 306 -10.74 9.99 -17.21
CA SER A 306 -10.82 8.55 -17.42
C SER A 306 -9.48 7.91 -17.69
N VAL A 307 -8.47 8.63 -18.18
CA VAL A 307 -7.13 8.08 -18.52
C VAL A 307 -6.41 7.51 -17.28
N THR A 308 -6.96 7.70 -16.09
CA THR A 308 -6.50 7.11 -14.82
C THR A 308 -6.96 5.65 -14.64
N GLY A 309 -6.29 4.91 -13.75
CA GLY A 309 -6.62 3.51 -13.43
C GLY A 309 -5.85 2.46 -14.25
N SER A 310 -5.96 1.21 -13.82
CA SER A 310 -5.27 0.05 -14.38
C SER A 310 -5.84 -0.37 -15.73
N LEU A 311 -4.98 -0.45 -16.76
CA LEU A 311 -5.37 -0.96 -18.08
C LEU A 311 -5.73 -2.46 -18.07
N ARG A 312 -5.30 -3.21 -17.05
CA ARG A 312 -5.49 -4.67 -16.97
C ARG A 312 -6.93 -5.08 -16.72
N THR A 313 -7.67 -4.27 -15.97
CA THR A 313 -9.04 -4.53 -15.52
C THR A 313 -10.02 -3.46 -16.01
N ARG A 314 -9.56 -2.52 -16.83
CA ARG A 314 -10.37 -1.42 -17.37
C ARG A 314 -11.51 -1.94 -18.25
N ALA A 315 -12.66 -1.28 -18.14
CA ALA A 315 -13.85 -1.59 -18.91
C ALA A 315 -13.69 -1.27 -20.41
N PRO A 316 -14.25 -2.07 -21.33
CA PRO A 316 -14.03 -1.94 -22.77
C PRO A 316 -14.50 -0.59 -23.34
N GLU A 317 -15.63 -0.08 -22.86
CA GLU A 317 -16.17 1.21 -23.27
C GLU A 317 -15.26 2.41 -22.93
N LEU A 318 -14.27 2.23 -22.06
CA LEU A 318 -13.28 3.25 -21.71
C LEU A 318 -12.06 3.29 -22.62
N PHE A 319 -12.04 2.45 -23.66
CA PHE A 319 -11.02 2.44 -24.72
C PHE A 319 -11.55 2.97 -26.06
N GLU A 320 -12.87 3.13 -26.18
CA GLU A 320 -13.50 3.65 -27.39
C GLU A 320 -13.29 5.16 -27.52
N ASP A 321 -13.09 5.61 -28.74
CA ASP A 321 -12.99 7.03 -29.05
C ASP A 321 -14.42 7.59 -29.16
N GLY A 322 -14.80 8.57 -28.33
CA GLY A 322 -16.15 9.14 -28.38
C GLY A 322 -16.61 9.86 -27.11
N PRO A 323 -17.91 10.20 -27.02
CA PRO A 323 -18.50 10.74 -25.80
C PRO A 323 -18.27 9.78 -24.63
N TYR A 324 -18.04 10.34 -23.45
CA TYR A 324 -17.79 9.53 -22.28
C TYR A 324 -19.01 8.63 -21.95
N PRO A 325 -18.82 7.35 -21.59
CA PRO A 325 -19.94 6.45 -21.36
C PRO A 325 -20.85 6.93 -20.23
N SER A 326 -22.17 6.76 -20.41
CA SER A 326 -23.20 7.32 -19.53
C SER A 326 -23.36 6.64 -18.17
N GLU A 327 -22.69 5.50 -17.93
CA GLU A 327 -22.86 4.71 -16.71
C GLU A 327 -21.53 4.37 -15.99
N PRO A 328 -20.87 5.34 -15.34
CA PRO A 328 -19.57 5.11 -14.72
C PRO A 328 -19.51 4.02 -13.66
N ARG A 329 -20.63 3.76 -12.99
CA ARG A 329 -20.78 2.67 -12.01
C ARG A 329 -20.53 1.30 -12.64
N LYS A 330 -20.86 1.10 -13.91
CA LYS A 330 -20.66 -0.19 -14.60
C LYS A 330 -19.19 -0.50 -14.81
N PHE A 331 -18.29 0.49 -14.74
CA PHE A 331 -16.85 0.28 -14.90
C PHE A 331 -16.29 -0.59 -13.77
N ASP A 332 -16.71 -0.33 -12.53
CA ASP A 332 -16.30 -1.11 -11.36
C ASP A 332 -16.79 -2.56 -11.43
N VAL A 333 -17.99 -2.77 -11.96
CA VAL A 333 -18.58 -4.12 -12.13
C VAL A 333 -17.73 -4.95 -13.10
N TRP A 334 -17.33 -4.36 -14.22
CA TRP A 334 -16.42 -5.01 -15.16
C TRP A 334 -15.06 -5.29 -14.51
N ALA A 335 -14.49 -4.30 -13.83
CA ALA A 335 -13.18 -4.42 -13.22
C ALA A 335 -13.13 -5.51 -12.14
N LEU A 336 -14.20 -5.67 -11.36
CA LEU A 336 -14.38 -6.80 -10.45
C LEU A 336 -14.45 -8.14 -11.21
N GLY A 337 -15.27 -8.21 -12.26
CA GLY A 337 -15.36 -9.42 -13.10
C GLY A 337 -14.01 -9.84 -13.69
N ALA A 338 -13.25 -8.88 -14.21
CA ALA A 338 -11.91 -9.10 -14.76
C ALA A 338 -10.89 -9.51 -13.67
N THR A 339 -11.02 -8.96 -12.47
CA THR A 339 -10.19 -9.30 -11.31
C THR A 339 -10.44 -10.75 -10.86
N VAL A 340 -11.70 -11.16 -10.76
CA VAL A 340 -12.08 -12.53 -10.39
C VAL A 340 -11.68 -13.51 -11.49
N TYR A 341 -11.88 -13.14 -12.76
CA TYR A 341 -11.42 -13.94 -13.90
C TYR A 341 -9.91 -14.17 -13.82
N LYS A 342 -9.12 -13.13 -13.55
CA LYS A 342 -7.66 -13.24 -13.35
C LYS A 342 -7.32 -14.16 -12.18
N ALA A 343 -8.01 -14.04 -11.05
CA ALA A 343 -7.77 -14.87 -9.89
C ALA A 343 -7.99 -16.36 -10.15
N VAL A 344 -8.99 -16.69 -10.98
CA VAL A 344 -9.39 -18.07 -11.28
C VAL A 344 -8.56 -18.69 -12.41
N THR A 345 -8.41 -17.97 -13.53
CA THR A 345 -7.76 -18.49 -14.74
C THR A 345 -6.26 -18.27 -14.75
N GLY A 346 -5.82 -17.29 -13.97
CA GLY A 346 -4.44 -16.85 -13.92
C GLY A 346 -3.98 -15.95 -15.04
N SER A 347 -4.85 -15.54 -15.96
CA SER A 347 -4.52 -14.61 -17.05
C SER A 347 -5.50 -13.44 -17.09
N PHE A 348 -5.04 -12.27 -17.54
CA PHE A 348 -5.91 -11.12 -17.77
C PHE A 348 -6.63 -11.30 -19.12
N LEU A 349 -7.83 -10.71 -19.26
CA LEU A 349 -8.63 -10.87 -20.48
C LEU A 349 -7.88 -10.37 -21.73
N PHE A 350 -7.36 -9.14 -21.69
CA PHE A 350 -6.79 -8.47 -22.87
C PHE A 350 -5.29 -8.16 -22.77
N ILE A 351 -4.61 -8.72 -21.77
CA ILE A 351 -3.17 -8.55 -21.56
C ILE A 351 -2.52 -9.92 -21.59
N ASP A 352 -1.50 -10.08 -22.42
CA ASP A 352 -0.76 -11.34 -22.52
C ASP A 352 0.14 -11.51 -21.27
N ASP A 353 0.40 -12.75 -20.84
CA ASP A 353 1.03 -13.00 -19.53
C ASP A 353 2.44 -12.39 -19.37
N ASN A 354 3.20 -12.31 -20.47
CA ASN A 354 4.53 -11.70 -20.49
C ASN A 354 4.51 -10.22 -20.92
N GLU A 355 3.33 -9.65 -21.15
CA GLU A 355 3.21 -8.29 -21.64
C GLU A 355 3.35 -7.28 -20.50
N ARG A 356 4.40 -6.46 -20.60
CA ARG A 356 4.66 -5.40 -19.64
C ARG A 356 3.71 -4.23 -19.89
N VAL A 357 2.68 -4.14 -19.05
CA VAL A 357 1.80 -2.97 -19.01
C VAL A 357 2.60 -1.76 -18.51
N PRO A 358 2.59 -0.62 -19.23
CA PRO A 358 3.30 0.55 -18.80
C PRO A 358 2.75 1.07 -17.46
N ARG A 359 3.59 1.08 -16.41
CA ARG A 359 3.25 1.61 -15.06
C ARG A 359 3.58 3.09 -14.92
N THR A 360 4.71 3.50 -15.49
CA THR A 360 5.19 4.87 -15.64
C THR A 360 5.56 5.03 -17.11
N SER A 361 4.74 5.75 -17.85
CA SER A 361 4.94 5.91 -19.29
C SER A 361 4.58 7.31 -19.71
N THR A 362 5.17 7.75 -20.81
CA THR A 362 4.72 8.96 -21.47
C THR A 362 3.24 8.79 -21.87
N PRO A 363 2.47 9.89 -21.97
CA PRO A 363 1.10 9.84 -22.48
C PRO A 363 1.00 9.13 -23.84
N ALA A 364 2.02 9.29 -24.70
CA ALA A 364 2.10 8.65 -26.01
C ALA A 364 2.21 7.12 -25.92
N GLU A 365 3.13 6.60 -25.09
CA GLU A 365 3.28 5.16 -24.88
C GLU A 365 2.01 4.53 -24.29
N ARG A 366 1.36 5.22 -23.35
CA ARG A 366 0.08 4.75 -22.78
C ARG A 366 -0.98 4.66 -23.87
N LYS A 367 -1.16 5.72 -24.67
CA LYS A 367 -2.15 5.77 -25.75
C LYS A 367 -1.90 4.69 -26.81
N ALA A 368 -0.64 4.43 -27.15
CA ALA A 368 -0.28 3.35 -28.05
C ALA A 368 -0.68 1.96 -27.49
N PHE A 369 -0.46 1.75 -26.18
CA PHE A 369 -0.84 0.50 -25.52
C PHE A 369 -2.37 0.34 -25.41
N GLU A 370 -3.09 1.42 -25.10
CA GLU A 370 -4.56 1.45 -25.13
C GLU A 370 -5.10 1.09 -26.52
N GLY A 371 -4.45 1.57 -27.60
CA GLY A 371 -4.76 1.20 -28.98
C GLY A 371 -4.64 -0.32 -29.23
N LYS A 372 -3.57 -0.95 -28.74
CA LYS A 372 -3.40 -2.42 -28.83
C LYS A 372 -4.53 -3.18 -28.12
N ILE A 373 -4.90 -2.74 -26.91
CA ILE A 373 -5.99 -3.36 -26.15
C ILE A 373 -7.31 -3.23 -26.92
N ARG A 374 -7.61 -2.03 -27.43
CA ARG A 374 -8.80 -1.77 -28.25
C ARG A 374 -8.86 -2.67 -29.49
N ASP A 375 -7.74 -2.83 -30.21
CA ASP A 375 -7.70 -3.71 -31.38
C ASP A 375 -7.98 -5.18 -31.00
N ARG A 376 -7.44 -5.65 -29.87
CA ARG A 376 -7.76 -6.99 -29.33
C ARG A 376 -9.22 -7.10 -28.91
N MET A 377 -9.81 -6.07 -28.29
CA MET A 377 -11.24 -6.07 -27.94
C MET A 377 -12.12 -6.18 -29.17
N ARG A 378 -11.76 -5.51 -30.28
CA ARG A 378 -12.53 -5.57 -31.54
C ARG A 378 -12.35 -6.87 -32.30
N THR A 379 -11.15 -7.45 -32.30
CA THR A 379 -10.82 -8.61 -33.17
C THR A 379 -10.79 -9.96 -32.45
N GLN A 380 -10.64 -9.97 -31.12
CA GLN A 380 -10.38 -11.18 -30.33
C GLN A 380 -11.32 -11.33 -29.14
N TRP A 381 -12.46 -10.62 -29.10
CA TRP A 381 -13.41 -10.66 -27.97
C TRP A 381 -13.80 -12.08 -27.57
N GLU A 382 -14.32 -12.87 -28.51
CA GLU A 382 -14.80 -14.24 -28.29
C GLU A 382 -13.68 -15.22 -27.91
N GLN A 383 -12.43 -14.91 -28.26
CA GLN A 383 -11.28 -15.74 -27.92
C GLN A 383 -10.79 -15.44 -26.49
N ARG A 384 -10.90 -14.18 -26.08
CA ARG A 384 -10.32 -13.67 -24.83
C ARG A 384 -11.31 -13.65 -23.66
N VAL A 385 -12.59 -13.42 -23.92
CA VAL A 385 -13.66 -13.44 -22.91
C VAL A 385 -14.35 -14.80 -22.92
N ARG A 386 -13.58 -15.88 -22.68
CA ARG A 386 -14.08 -17.25 -22.60
C ARG A 386 -14.21 -17.70 -21.16
N LEU A 387 -15.43 -18.01 -20.74
CA LEU A 387 -15.71 -18.43 -19.37
C LEU A 387 -15.70 -19.96 -19.19
N ASP A 388 -15.26 -20.71 -20.19
CA ASP A 388 -15.19 -22.18 -20.14
C ASP A 388 -14.18 -22.67 -19.09
N SER A 389 -13.10 -21.90 -18.89
CA SER A 389 -12.08 -22.14 -17.86
C SER A 389 -12.51 -21.69 -16.45
N VAL A 390 -13.62 -20.97 -16.34
CA VAL A 390 -14.19 -20.53 -15.05
C VAL A 390 -15.05 -21.66 -14.47
N PRO A 391 -14.92 -22.00 -13.18
CA PRO A 391 -15.80 -22.96 -12.52
C PRO A 391 -17.28 -22.65 -12.71
N ASP A 392 -18.09 -23.68 -12.99
CA ASP A 392 -19.52 -23.56 -13.31
C ASP A 392 -20.30 -22.62 -12.36
N PRO A 393 -20.13 -22.68 -11.02
CA PRO A 393 -20.89 -21.80 -10.11
C PRO A 393 -20.61 -20.32 -10.36
N LEU A 394 -19.36 -19.95 -10.67
CA LEU A 394 -18.94 -18.57 -10.89
C LEU A 394 -19.29 -18.08 -12.29
N ARG A 395 -19.38 -18.98 -13.27
CA ARG A 395 -19.58 -18.66 -14.69
C ARG A 395 -20.82 -17.79 -14.90
N ALA A 396 -21.94 -18.14 -14.27
CA ALA A 396 -23.19 -17.40 -14.42
C ALA A 396 -23.11 -15.96 -13.89
N VAL A 397 -22.38 -15.74 -12.79
CA VAL A 397 -22.22 -14.42 -12.20
C VAL A 397 -21.21 -13.59 -13.00
N LEU A 398 -20.08 -14.18 -13.40
CA LEU A 398 -19.09 -13.49 -14.23
C LEU A 398 -19.64 -13.13 -15.62
N ALA A 399 -20.52 -13.96 -16.20
CA ALA A 399 -21.19 -13.63 -17.46
C ALA A 399 -22.04 -12.36 -17.39
N ARG A 400 -22.52 -12.00 -16.19
CA ARG A 400 -23.28 -10.75 -15.97
C ARG A 400 -22.38 -9.54 -15.70
N ALA A 401 -21.17 -9.78 -15.20
CA ALA A 401 -20.18 -8.74 -14.97
C ALA A 401 -19.36 -8.39 -16.24
N LEU A 402 -19.00 -9.40 -17.03
CA LEU A 402 -18.14 -9.30 -18.21
C LEU A 402 -18.94 -9.09 -19.50
N VAL A 403 -19.94 -8.21 -19.45
CA VAL A 403 -20.72 -7.78 -20.61
C VAL A 403 -20.08 -6.53 -21.23
N ALA A 404 -19.84 -6.56 -22.54
CA ALA A 404 -19.22 -5.44 -23.26
C ALA A 404 -20.01 -4.14 -23.07
N ALA A 405 -21.31 -4.19 -23.32
CA ALA A 405 -22.16 -3.02 -23.32
C ALA A 405 -22.62 -2.68 -21.87
N PRO A 406 -22.27 -1.49 -21.34
CA PRO A 406 -22.49 -1.15 -19.94
C PRO A 406 -23.97 -1.18 -19.53
N GLU A 407 -24.89 -0.84 -20.43
CA GLU A 407 -26.34 -0.81 -20.20
C GLU A 407 -26.94 -2.21 -19.98
N ARG A 408 -26.29 -3.25 -20.51
CA ARG A 408 -26.66 -4.65 -20.33
C ARG A 408 -25.89 -5.35 -19.21
N ARG A 409 -24.80 -4.74 -18.74
CA ARG A 409 -23.97 -5.24 -17.65
C ARG A 409 -24.75 -5.17 -16.34
N ALA A 410 -24.55 -6.11 -15.43
CA ALA A 410 -25.21 -6.04 -14.12
C ALA A 410 -24.78 -4.79 -13.33
N THR A 411 -25.62 -4.35 -12.39
CA THR A 411 -25.18 -3.44 -11.33
C THR A 411 -24.47 -4.22 -10.22
N ALA A 412 -23.69 -3.54 -9.37
CA ALA A 412 -23.08 -4.17 -8.20
C ALA A 412 -24.13 -4.79 -7.26
N LYS A 413 -25.27 -4.12 -7.06
CA LYS A 413 -26.39 -4.64 -6.27
C LYS A 413 -26.98 -5.93 -6.86
N GLU A 414 -27.14 -5.99 -8.18
CA GLU A 414 -27.56 -7.21 -8.87
C GLU A 414 -26.52 -8.33 -8.74
N LEU A 415 -25.22 -8.03 -8.83
CA LEU A 415 -24.17 -9.01 -8.60
C LEU A 415 -24.21 -9.58 -7.18
N VAL A 416 -24.41 -8.75 -6.15
CA VAL A 416 -24.56 -9.22 -4.75
C VAL A 416 -25.74 -10.20 -4.66
N HIS A 417 -26.88 -9.87 -5.26
CA HIS A 417 -28.04 -10.75 -5.27
C HIS A 417 -27.78 -12.07 -6.01
N LEU A 418 -27.14 -12.01 -7.18
CA LEU A 418 -26.77 -13.19 -7.96
C LEU A 418 -25.77 -14.08 -7.22
N CYS A 419 -24.80 -13.51 -6.50
CA CYS A 419 -23.89 -14.26 -5.66
C CYS A 419 -24.65 -15.00 -4.55
N GLY A 420 -25.54 -14.31 -3.83
CA GLY A 420 -26.36 -14.96 -2.80
C GLY A 420 -27.21 -16.12 -3.36
N GLN A 421 -27.75 -15.97 -4.57
CA GLN A 421 -28.56 -17.00 -5.23
C GLN A 421 -27.75 -18.15 -5.82
N LYS A 422 -26.59 -17.89 -6.43
CA LYS A 422 -25.84 -18.88 -7.24
C LYS A 422 -24.61 -19.44 -6.53
N LEU A 423 -24.10 -18.73 -5.53
CA LEU A 423 -22.86 -19.06 -4.83
C LEU A 423 -23.08 -19.28 -3.33
N GLY A 424 -24.32 -19.30 -2.83
CA GLY A 424 -24.64 -19.39 -1.40
C GLY A 424 -23.87 -20.50 -0.67
N ALA A 425 -23.75 -21.68 -1.28
CA ALA A 425 -22.98 -22.81 -0.75
C ALA A 425 -21.46 -22.58 -0.58
N PHE A 426 -20.92 -21.54 -1.21
CA PHE A 426 -19.50 -21.19 -1.19
C PHE A 426 -19.21 -19.91 -0.39
N LEU A 427 -20.24 -19.19 0.07
CA LEU A 427 -20.08 -17.91 0.76
C LEU A 427 -19.99 -18.10 2.28
N SER A 428 -18.98 -17.46 2.88
CA SER A 428 -18.79 -17.46 4.32
C SER A 428 -19.82 -16.54 4.98
N GLY A 429 -20.54 -17.02 5.99
CA GLY A 429 -21.40 -16.17 6.83
C GLY A 429 -22.82 -15.91 6.33
N ILE A 430 -23.27 -16.47 5.19
CA ILE A 430 -24.69 -16.45 4.81
C ILE A 430 -25.45 -17.53 5.60
N GLY A 431 -25.67 -17.27 6.88
CA GLY A 431 -26.57 -18.06 7.72
C GLY A 431 -27.84 -17.26 8.02
N SER A 432 -29.01 -17.91 7.87
CA SER A 432 -30.34 -17.55 8.42
C SER A 432 -31.44 -16.98 7.48
N GLY A 433 -31.49 -17.38 6.21
CA GLY A 433 -32.70 -17.23 5.39
C GLY A 433 -33.27 -18.59 4.98
N SER A 434 -34.56 -18.88 5.24
CA SER A 434 -35.20 -20.16 4.88
C SER A 434 -35.09 -20.50 3.38
N VAL A 435 -35.10 -19.49 2.50
CA VAL A 435 -34.94 -19.64 1.04
C VAL A 435 -33.48 -19.88 0.65
N ALA A 436 -32.53 -19.28 1.39
CA ALA A 436 -31.10 -19.47 1.17
C ALA A 436 -30.65 -20.89 1.55
N ILE A 437 -31.27 -21.50 2.57
CA ILE A 437 -30.97 -22.84 3.05
C ILE A 437 -31.39 -23.92 2.03
N GLU A 438 -32.55 -23.76 1.37
CA GLU A 438 -33.01 -24.67 0.30
C GLU A 438 -32.07 -24.63 -0.91
N THR A 439 -31.74 -23.42 -1.38
CA THR A 439 -30.81 -23.22 -2.50
C THR A 439 -29.38 -23.67 -2.17
N GLU A 440 -28.92 -23.47 -0.94
CA GLU A 440 -27.62 -23.93 -0.46
C GLU A 440 -27.54 -25.47 -0.49
N LEU A 441 -28.56 -26.16 0.00
CA LEU A 441 -28.62 -27.63 -0.01
C LEU A 441 -28.64 -28.19 -1.44
N GLU A 442 -29.45 -27.61 -2.33
CA GLU A 442 -29.48 -27.99 -3.75
C GLU A 442 -28.12 -27.79 -4.43
N GLN A 443 -27.44 -26.67 -4.17
CA GLN A 443 -26.12 -26.38 -4.73
C GLN A 443 -25.04 -27.30 -4.21
N LEU A 444 -25.04 -27.61 -2.90
CA LEU A 444 -24.13 -28.60 -2.35
C LEU A 444 -24.37 -29.95 -2.99
N LEU A 445 -25.62 -30.37 -3.15
CA LEU A 445 -25.96 -31.66 -3.77
C LEU A 445 -25.62 -31.73 -5.26
N GLN A 446 -25.73 -30.61 -5.98
CA GLN A 446 -25.42 -30.51 -7.40
C GLN A 446 -23.91 -30.38 -7.68
N HIS A 447 -23.18 -29.66 -6.83
CA HIS A 447 -21.81 -29.24 -7.11
C HIS A 447 -20.76 -29.84 -6.18
N LEU A 448 -21.12 -30.56 -5.10
CA LEU A 448 -20.13 -31.41 -4.44
C LEU A 448 -19.72 -32.50 -5.45
N PRO A 449 -18.44 -32.52 -5.86
CA PRO A 449 -18.00 -33.44 -6.88
C PRO A 449 -18.06 -34.86 -6.31
N ARG A 450 -18.80 -35.75 -6.99
CA ARG A 450 -18.74 -37.18 -6.69
C ARG A 450 -17.30 -37.63 -6.96
N THR A 451 -16.58 -37.97 -5.89
CA THR A 451 -15.27 -38.65 -5.82
C THR A 451 -13.98 -37.80 -5.88
N ASN A 452 -13.44 -37.37 -7.04
CA ASN A 452 -12.00 -36.99 -7.11
C ASN A 452 -11.59 -35.65 -6.47
N ALA A 453 -12.42 -34.60 -6.54
CA ALA A 453 -12.08 -33.30 -5.97
C ALA A 453 -12.30 -33.23 -4.44
N VAL A 454 -13.21 -34.06 -3.89
CA VAL A 454 -13.37 -34.23 -2.44
C VAL A 454 -12.12 -34.86 -1.84
N LEU A 455 -11.49 -35.84 -2.49
CA LEU A 455 -10.25 -36.46 -2.01
C LEU A 455 -9.13 -35.43 -1.80
N ARG A 456 -9.01 -34.45 -2.69
CA ARG A 456 -7.96 -33.40 -2.67
C ARG A 456 -8.28 -32.21 -1.75
N MET A 457 -9.46 -32.16 -1.16
CA MET A 457 -9.87 -31.03 -0.31
C MET A 457 -9.12 -31.02 1.04
N PRO A 458 -8.66 -29.86 1.54
CA PRO A 458 -8.04 -29.74 2.86
C PRO A 458 -8.95 -30.24 3.99
N ALA A 459 -8.39 -30.90 5.00
CA ALA A 459 -9.14 -31.49 6.12
C ALA A 459 -10.03 -30.48 6.85
N ALA A 460 -9.55 -29.25 7.08
CA ALA A 460 -10.33 -28.19 7.71
C ALA A 460 -11.57 -27.79 6.89
N SER A 461 -11.46 -27.78 5.56
CA SER A 461 -12.59 -27.49 4.67
C SER A 461 -13.60 -28.64 4.62
N LYS A 462 -13.12 -29.89 4.63
CA LYS A 462 -13.99 -31.08 4.79
C LYS A 462 -14.77 -31.03 6.10
N GLN A 463 -14.10 -30.70 7.20
CA GLN A 463 -14.72 -30.60 8.52
C GLN A 463 -15.81 -29.51 8.56
N ARG A 464 -15.53 -28.32 8.02
CA ARG A 464 -16.52 -27.23 7.92
C ARG A 464 -17.75 -27.62 7.09
N LEU A 465 -17.53 -28.27 5.94
CA LEU A 465 -18.62 -28.75 5.09
C LEU A 465 -19.45 -29.83 5.79
N ARG A 466 -18.84 -30.76 6.52
CA ARG A 466 -19.57 -31.78 7.31
C ARG A 466 -20.42 -31.14 8.40
N GLU A 467 -19.85 -30.19 9.14
CA GLU A 467 -20.58 -29.48 10.19
C GLU A 467 -21.77 -28.71 9.60
N ARG A 468 -21.57 -28.06 8.45
CA ARG A 468 -22.64 -27.36 7.74
C ARG A 468 -23.72 -28.31 7.23
N LEU A 469 -23.36 -29.45 6.61
CA LEU A 469 -24.32 -30.47 6.18
C LEU A 469 -25.14 -31.05 7.34
N ARG A 470 -24.50 -31.27 8.50
CA ARG A 470 -25.20 -31.68 9.74
C ARG A 470 -26.19 -30.62 10.21
N GLN A 471 -25.81 -29.34 10.18
CA GLN A 471 -26.72 -28.24 10.50
C GLN A 471 -27.89 -28.14 9.51
N LEU A 472 -27.64 -28.28 8.21
CA LEU A 472 -28.69 -28.27 7.18
C LEU A 472 -29.66 -29.45 7.36
N ARG A 473 -29.15 -30.63 7.71
CA ARG A 473 -29.95 -31.83 8.02
C ARG A 473 -30.88 -31.62 9.21
N THR A 474 -30.43 -30.93 10.26
CA THR A 474 -31.22 -30.74 11.50
C THR A 474 -32.17 -29.55 11.45
N PHE A 475 -31.80 -28.46 10.76
CA PHE A 475 -32.50 -27.17 10.87
C PHE A 475 -33.33 -26.78 9.64
N SER A 476 -33.29 -27.55 8.54
CA SER A 476 -33.98 -27.18 7.31
C SER A 476 -35.24 -28.00 7.05
N ARG A 477 -36.36 -27.33 6.72
CA ARG A 477 -37.53 -28.01 6.12
C ARG A 477 -37.19 -28.68 4.77
N ALA A 478 -36.17 -28.18 4.07
CA ALA A 478 -35.65 -28.69 2.80
C ALA A 478 -35.02 -30.07 2.86
N ALA A 479 -34.52 -30.45 4.05
CA ALA A 479 -33.84 -31.73 4.23
C ALA A 479 -34.83 -32.91 4.24
N ARG A 480 -36.14 -32.63 4.44
CA ARG A 480 -37.18 -33.66 4.47
C ARG A 480 -37.29 -34.37 3.13
N GLY A 481 -36.97 -35.66 3.11
CA GLY A 481 -36.97 -36.51 1.92
C GLY A 481 -35.64 -36.57 1.18
N ARG A 482 -34.59 -35.89 1.66
CA ARG A 482 -33.23 -35.87 1.07
C ARG A 482 -32.14 -36.26 2.07
N GLU A 483 -32.52 -36.77 3.24
CA GLU A 483 -31.61 -37.10 4.34
C GLU A 483 -30.54 -38.11 3.92
N SER A 484 -30.91 -39.11 3.10
CA SER A 484 -29.98 -40.11 2.58
C SER A 484 -28.92 -39.52 1.64
N GLU A 485 -29.26 -38.49 0.86
CA GLU A 485 -28.29 -37.81 -0.03
C GLU A 485 -27.29 -36.99 0.79
N ILE A 486 -27.77 -36.32 1.84
CA ILE A 486 -26.92 -35.56 2.77
C ILE A 486 -25.97 -36.51 3.52
N ASP A 487 -26.48 -37.63 4.02
CA ASP A 487 -25.69 -38.61 4.75
C ASP A 487 -24.59 -39.23 3.86
N ALA A 488 -24.89 -39.51 2.58
CA ALA A 488 -23.90 -39.96 1.61
C ALA A 488 -22.79 -38.92 1.32
N LEU A 489 -23.12 -37.62 1.29
CA LEU A 489 -22.11 -36.57 1.15
C LEU A 489 -21.24 -36.40 2.40
N ILE A 490 -21.85 -36.53 3.59
CA ILE A 490 -21.11 -36.50 4.86
C ILE A 490 -20.10 -37.66 4.89
N GLU A 491 -20.52 -38.85 4.48
CA GLU A 491 -19.65 -40.03 4.38
C GLU A 491 -18.54 -39.85 3.33
N LEU A 492 -18.86 -39.28 2.16
CA LEU A 492 -17.87 -38.98 1.12
C LEU A 492 -16.78 -38.00 1.59
N LEU A 493 -17.14 -37.07 2.46
CA LEU A 493 -16.19 -36.11 3.02
C LEU A 493 -15.24 -36.75 4.04
N GLY A 494 -15.46 -38.00 4.46
CA GLY A 494 -14.70 -38.74 5.49
C GLY A 494 -14.95 -38.20 6.89
#